data_AF-A0A1I4UV40-F1
#
_entry.id   AF-A0A1I4UV40-F1
#
_cell.length_a   1.000
_cell.length_b   1.000
_cell.length_c   1.000
_cell.angle_alpha   90.00
_cell.angle_beta   90.00
_cell.angle_gamma   90.00
#
_symmetry.space_group_name_H-M   'P 1'
#
loop_
_entity.id
_entity.type
_entity.pdbx_description
1 polymer ?
#
loop_
_entity_poly.entity_id
_entity_poly.type
_entity_poly.pdbx_seq_one_letter_code
_entity_poly.pdbx_strand_id
1 'polypeptide(L)' 'MSEWAWRFGMIILFGVPAIIGGGLVWHFVENWVGVIVYEVFLLFVLSWVLARGDKLKEEHH' A
#
# COMPACT_ATOMS: atom_id res chain seq x y z
N MET A 1 3.37 -10.45 17.74
CA MET A 1 4.24 -9.46 17.08
C MET A 1 3.99 -8.11 17.74
N SER A 2 5.02 -7.34 18.11
CA SER A 2 4.83 -5.99 18.66
C SER A 2 3.95 -5.18 17.70
N GLU A 3 2.90 -4.54 18.20
CA GLU A 3 1.94 -3.75 17.41
C GLU A 3 2.63 -2.70 16.52
N TRP A 4 3.80 -2.23 16.96
CA TRP A 4 4.68 -1.33 16.21
C TRP A 4 5.30 -1.99 14.98
N ALA A 5 5.73 -3.25 15.05
CA ALA A 5 6.33 -3.96 13.92
C ALA A 5 5.33 -4.13 12.76
N TRP A 6 4.05 -4.39 13.07
CA TRP A 6 2.98 -4.47 12.08
C TRP A 6 2.72 -3.12 11.40
N ARG A 7 2.60 -2.04 12.20
CA ARG A 7 2.36 -0.68 11.69
C ARG A 7 3.53 -0.17 10.83
N PHE A 8 4.77 -0.41 11.25
CA PHE A 8 5.95 -0.06 10.45
C PHE A 8 6.05 -0.87 9.16
N GLY A 9 5.73 -2.17 9.21
CA GLY A 9 5.67 -3.01 8.02
C GLY A 9 4.70 -2.46 6.96
N MET A 10 3.52 -2.01 7.37
CA MET A 10 2.54 -1.42 6.45
C MET A 10 3.00 -0.09 5.85
N ILE A 11 3.64 0.77 6.64
CA ILE A 11 4.18 2.05 6.14
C ILE A 11 5.25 1.79 5.08
N ILE A 12 6.11 0.80 5.27
CA ILE A 12 7.14 0.46 4.28
C ILE A 12 6.51 -0.14 3.01
N LEU A 13 5.57 -1.07 3.19
CA LEU A 13 4.90 -1.79 2.10
C LEU A 13 4.04 -0.87 1.23
N PHE A 14 3.54 0.24 1.76
CA PHE A 14 2.81 1.25 1.00
C PHE A 14 3.68 2.44 0.56
N GLY A 15 4.53 2.94 1.45
CA GLY A 15 5.31 4.15 1.22
C GLY A 15 6.34 4.00 0.10
N VAL A 16 7.04 2.86 0.03
CA VAL A 16 8.04 2.62 -1.01
C VAL A 16 7.37 2.52 -2.40
N PRO A 17 6.30 1.72 -2.60
CA PRO A 17 5.59 1.68 -3.88
C PRO A 17 4.86 2.97 -4.25
N ALA A 18 4.40 3.77 -3.28
CA ALA A 18 3.79 5.06 -3.58
C ALA A 18 4.81 6.03 -4.19
N ILE A 19 6.00 6.14 -3.59
CA ILE A 19 7.05 7.07 -4.03
C ILE A 19 7.69 6.56 -5.33
N ILE A 20 8.19 5.32 -5.33
CA ILE A 20 8.94 4.78 -6.47
C ILE A 20 7.99 4.42 -7.61
N GLY A 21 6.88 3.75 -7.31
CA GLY A 21 5.95 3.30 -8.34
C GLY A 21 5.17 4.45 -8.98
N GLY A 22 4.81 5.50 -8.22
CA GLY A 22 4.23 6.71 -8.79
C GLY A 22 5.18 7.39 -9.79
N GLY A 23 6.45 7.52 -9.42
CA GLY A 23 7.50 8.05 -10.31
C GLY A 23 7.76 7.16 -11.53
N LEU A 24 7.73 5.84 -11.36
CA LEU A 24 7.91 4.87 -12.45
C LEU A 24 6.76 4.97 -13.46
N VAL A 25 5.51 5.03 -12.98
CA VAL A 25 4.33 5.17 -13.83
C VAL A 25 4.34 6.50 -14.57
N TRP A 26 4.74 7.59 -13.90
CA TRP A 26 4.94 8.87 -14.56
C TRP A 26 5.98 8.78 -15.69
N HIS A 27 7.11 8.12 -15.44
CA HIS A 27 8.18 8.00 -16.44
C HIS A 27 7.78 7.17 -17.67
N PHE A 28 6.95 6.14 -17.51
CA PHE A 28 6.53 5.29 -18.63
C PHE A 28 5.32 5.81 -19.40
N VAL A 29 4.36 6.43 -18.70
CA VAL A 29 3.07 6.82 -19.30
C VAL A 29 3.03 8.31 -19.60
N GLU A 30 3.91 9.12 -18.98
CA GLU A 30 3.98 10.59 -19.09
C GLU A 30 2.62 11.28 -18.90
N ASN A 31 1.71 10.63 -18.16
CA ASN A 31 0.33 11.05 -17.99
C ASN A 31 -0.08 10.96 -16.52
N TRP A 32 -0.61 12.06 -16.00
CA TRP A 32 -1.06 12.19 -14.62
C TRP A 32 -2.25 11.27 -14.33
N VAL A 33 -3.08 10.97 -15.32
CA VAL A 33 -4.19 10.02 -15.17
C VAL A 33 -3.67 8.62 -14.84
N GLY A 34 -2.57 8.20 -15.48
CA GLY A 34 -1.94 6.91 -15.20
C GLY A 34 -1.41 6.83 -13.77
N VAL A 35 -0.77 7.90 -13.30
CA VAL A 35 -0.26 8.00 -11.92
C VAL A 35 -1.42 7.94 -10.91
N ILE A 36 -2.50 8.68 -11.14
CA ILE A 36 -3.68 8.66 -10.26
C ILE A 36 -4.31 7.27 -10.22
N VAL A 37 -4.46 6.59 -11.37
CA VAL A 37 -4.99 5.23 -11.42
C VAL A 37 -4.10 4.26 -10.63
N TYR A 38 -2.77 4.40 -10.75
CA TYR A 38 -1.82 3.61 -9.98
C TYR A 38 -1.95 3.86 -8.47
N GLU A 39 -2.04 5.11 -8.03
CA GLU A 39 -2.21 5.44 -6.61
C GLU A 39 -3.52 4.91 -6.03
N VAL A 40 -4.62 5.00 -6.79
CA VAL A 40 -5.91 4.41 -6.40
C VAL A 40 -5.79 2.90 -6.26
N PHE A 41 -5.14 2.23 -7.20
CA PHE A 41 -4.89 0.79 -7.12
C PHE A 41 -4.06 0.42 -5.88
N LEU A 42 -3.03 1.22 -5.56
CA LEU A 42 -2.20 1.03 -4.37
C LEU A 42 -3.02 1.13 -3.08
N LEU A 43 -3.93 2.11 -2.99
CA LEU A 43 -4.84 2.27 -1.86
C LEU A 43 -5.80 1.08 -1.72
N PHE A 44 -6.31 0.55 -2.83
CA PHE A 44 -7.13 -0.66 -2.81
C PHE A 44 -6.37 -1.88 -2.29
N VAL A 45 -5.12 -2.07 -2.72
CA VAL A 45 -4.27 -3.14 -2.22
C VAL A 45 -4.01 -2.97 -0.72
N LEU A 46 -3.75 -1.74 -0.25
CA LEU A 46 -3.58 -1.47 1.17
C LEU A 46 -4.84 -1.78 1.97
N SER A 47 -6.02 -1.31 1.53
CA SER A 47 -7.31 -1.63 2.17
C SER A 47 -7.56 -3.13 2.23
N TRP A 48 -7.20 -3.87 1.18
CA TRP A 48 -7.33 -5.33 1.15
C TRP A 48 -6.37 -6.03 2.12
N VAL A 49 -5.11 -5.58 2.17
CA VAL A 49 -4.11 -6.10 3.12
C VAL A 49 -4.53 -5.81 4.56
N LEU A 50 -5.04 -4.60 4.83
CA LEU A 50 -5.62 -4.23 6.13
C LEU A 50 -6.80 -5.13 6.50
N ALA A 51 -7.76 -5.32 5.59
CA ALA A 51 -8.92 -6.19 5.83
C ALA A 51 -8.53 -7.66 6.10
N ARG A 52 -7.42 -8.14 5.51
CA ARG A 52 -6.88 -9.47 5.83
C ARG A 52 -6.10 -9.49 7.14
N GLY A 53 -5.35 -8.42 7.44
CA GLY A 53 -4.60 -8.26 8.67
C GLY A 53 -5.48 -8.18 9.91
N ASP A 54 -6.62 -7.48 9.84
CA ASP A 54 -7.57 -7.36 10.94
C ASP A 54 -8.21 -8.71 11.30
N LYS A 55 -8.52 -9.56 10.32
CA LYS A 55 -9.03 -10.93 10.58
C LYS A 55 -8.03 -11.80 11.32
N LEU A 56 -6.74 -11.66 11.00
CA LEU A 56 -5.67 -12.35 11.72
C LEU A 56 -5.46 -11.80 13.13
N LYS A 57 -5.79 -10.52 13.37
CA LYS A 57 -5.78 -9.93 14.71
C LYS A 57 -6.95 -10.46 15.54
N GLU A 58 -8.14 -10.64 14.96
CA GLU A 58 -9.31 -11.23 15.65
C GLU A 58 -9.13 -12.71 16.02
N GLU A 59 -8.50 -13.54 15.19
CA GLU A 59 -8.27 -14.98 15.49
C GLU A 59 -7.23 -15.24 16.60
N HIS A 60 -6.42 -14.24 16.95
CA HIS A 60 -5.35 -14.36 17.95
C HIS A 60 -5.70 -13.73 19.31
N HIS A 61 -6.95 -13.34 19.53
CA HIS A 61 -7.49 -12.88 20.83
C HIS A 61 -8.23 -14.00 21.58
#